data_AF-A0A0N8D1Z8-F1
#
_entry.id   AF-A0A0N8D1Z8-F1
#
_cell.length_a   1.000
_cell.length_b   1.000
_cell.length_c   1.000
_cell.angle_alpha   90.00
_cell.angle_beta   90.00
_cell.angle_gamma   90.00
#
_symmetry.space_group_name_H-M   'P 1'
#
loop_
_entity.id
_entity.type
_entity.pdbx_description
1 polymer ?
#
loop_
_entity_poly.entity_id
_entity_poly.type
_entity_poly.pdbx_seq_one_letter_code
_entity_poly.pdbx_strand_id
1 'polypeptide(L)'
;MASELQSIYSYGVDLISILQSSFPDGESFFMDISKIFDPKYVFTVYFPIIFALQWAIGVKLLGTIIVVEWLNQVLKWLMHGDRPYWWVHEVEVAYNSTSLLPEIFQYRSTCETGPGMPSGHSMAMSAAWYVVVQSFIDRVVKPSKMSSLLKQQSIQLLWAAFVVIQTLVVMSRMYIAAHFPHQCALGLFLGVSVAHQVYGSSKWLNLKRGQWLLVASVILASAIGTYSFLLLTGRNPAWSISQAYKWCAKREYIHVDTTPFYSLTRYSGAAFGLGLGLTSTYFSQTERTSFTRVQTMATLVLGLVLGYGAELAHVAIPKTNESVFYTLEFLLNVVFPYIAIALVPYVVMKSSVEKVKSF
;
A
#
# COMPACT_ATOMS: atom_id res chain seq x y z
N MET A 1 11.07 18.65 23.23
CA MET A 1 10.79 18.28 21.82
C MET A 1 12.02 17.75 21.08
N ALA A 2 13.11 18.51 20.88
CA ALA A 2 14.32 17.98 20.19
C ALA A 2 15.00 16.83 20.97
N SER A 3 15.14 16.97 22.29
CA SER A 3 15.70 15.94 23.18
C SER A 3 14.84 14.68 23.25
N GLU A 4 13.51 14.83 23.32
CA GLU A 4 12.58 13.70 23.38
C GLU A 4 12.54 12.90 22.07
N LEU A 5 12.59 13.59 20.92
CA LEU A 5 12.66 12.94 19.61
C LEU A 5 13.97 12.15 19.46
N GLN A 6 15.08 12.72 19.95
CA GLN A 6 16.38 12.04 19.97
C GLN A 6 16.33 10.77 20.82
N SER A 7 15.71 10.82 22.00
CA SER A 7 15.51 9.63 22.84
C SER A 7 14.65 8.55 22.17
N ILE A 8 13.60 8.93 21.45
CA ILE A 8 12.75 7.99 20.70
C ILE A 8 13.53 7.30 19.58
N TYR A 9 14.39 8.06 18.87
CA TYR A 9 15.24 7.48 17.83
C TYR A 9 16.33 6.58 18.41
N SER A 10 17.02 6.99 19.47
CA SER A 10 18.00 6.13 20.18
C SER A 10 17.40 4.80 20.58
N TYR A 11 16.26 4.81 21.31
CA TYR A 11 15.56 3.58 21.70
C TYR A 11 15.13 2.75 20.48
N GLY A 12 14.73 3.42 19.40
CA GLY A 12 14.39 2.76 18.15
C GLY A 12 15.58 2.04 17.49
N VAL A 13 16.77 2.64 17.52
CA VAL A 13 18.01 2.01 17.04
C VAL A 13 18.39 0.82 17.91
N ASP A 14 18.31 0.95 19.24
CA ASP A 14 18.59 -0.15 20.17
C ASP A 14 17.73 -1.37 19.85
N LEU A 15 16.42 -1.17 19.66
CA LEU A 15 15.50 -2.25 19.30
C LEU A 15 15.83 -2.88 17.94
N ILE A 16 16.25 -2.09 16.96
CA ILE A 16 16.66 -2.60 15.64
C ILE A 16 17.94 -3.43 15.77
N SER A 17 18.92 -2.96 16.53
CA SER A 17 20.18 -3.68 16.76
C SER A 17 19.96 -4.98 17.54
N ILE A 18 19.11 -4.97 18.57
CA ILE A 18 18.69 -6.19 19.29
C ILE A 18 18.01 -7.17 18.34
N LEU A 19 17.11 -6.68 17.48
CA LEU A 19 16.40 -7.51 16.51
C LEU A 19 17.38 -8.16 15.51
N GLN A 20 18.30 -7.39 14.94
CA GLN A 20 19.29 -7.91 13.99
C GLN A 20 20.25 -8.92 14.66
N SER A 21 20.74 -8.63 15.86
CA SER A 21 21.62 -9.52 16.61
C SER A 21 20.94 -10.79 17.13
N SER A 22 19.63 -10.73 17.42
CA SER A 22 18.83 -11.90 17.81
C SER A 22 18.56 -12.85 16.64
N PHE A 23 18.63 -12.36 15.40
CA PHE A 23 18.40 -13.14 14.18
C PHE A 23 19.50 -12.85 13.14
N PRO A 24 20.75 -13.31 13.38
CA PRO A 24 21.89 -12.98 12.51
C PRO A 24 21.71 -13.50 11.07
N ASP A 25 21.09 -14.66 10.89
CA ASP A 25 20.78 -15.25 9.57
C ASP A 25 19.35 -14.90 9.09
N GLY A 26 18.74 -13.87 9.68
CA GLY A 26 17.35 -13.47 9.44
C GLY A 26 17.12 -12.72 8.12
N GLU A 27 18.18 -12.29 7.42
CA GLU A 27 18.09 -11.44 6.22
C GLU A 27 17.09 -11.97 5.20
N SER A 28 17.28 -13.21 4.71
CA SER A 28 16.40 -13.81 3.70
C SER A 28 14.95 -13.79 4.15
N PHE A 29 14.69 -14.22 5.38
CA PHE A 29 13.33 -14.31 5.91
C PHE A 29 12.65 -12.94 5.98
N PHE A 30 13.30 -11.94 6.59
CA PHE A 30 12.68 -10.62 6.75
C PHE A 30 12.56 -9.87 5.42
N MET A 31 13.51 -10.05 4.50
CA MET A 31 13.40 -9.54 3.13
C MET A 31 12.20 -10.15 2.39
N ASP A 32 12.01 -11.46 2.49
CA ASP A 32 10.88 -12.16 1.88
C ASP A 32 9.55 -11.71 2.48
N ILE A 33 9.46 -11.57 3.82
CA ILE A 33 8.27 -11.02 4.48
C ILE A 33 7.98 -9.60 3.99
N SER A 34 8.99 -8.72 3.93
CA SER A 34 8.79 -7.35 3.45
C SER A 34 8.36 -7.32 1.98
N LYS A 35 8.83 -8.27 1.16
CA LYS A 35 8.44 -8.38 -0.24
C LYS A 35 7.03 -8.92 -0.40
N ILE A 36 6.68 -10.01 0.29
CA ILE A 36 5.34 -10.62 0.24
C ILE A 36 4.26 -9.61 0.65
N PHE A 37 4.57 -8.76 1.63
CA PHE A 37 3.68 -7.71 2.12
C PHE A 37 4.01 -6.33 1.55
N ASP A 38 4.53 -6.27 0.33
CA ASP A 38 4.63 -5.03 -0.44
C ASP A 38 3.22 -4.51 -0.79
N PRO A 39 2.89 -3.23 -0.46
CA PRO A 39 1.60 -2.63 -0.77
C PRO A 39 1.15 -2.75 -2.24
N LYS A 40 2.09 -2.86 -3.19
CA LYS A 40 1.75 -3.01 -4.62
C LYS A 40 0.91 -4.25 -4.90
N TYR A 41 1.14 -5.35 -4.17
CA TYR A 41 0.38 -6.58 -4.35
C TYR A 41 -1.08 -6.45 -3.89
N VAL A 42 -1.39 -5.43 -3.10
CA VAL A 42 -2.79 -5.14 -2.78
C VAL A 42 -3.54 -4.70 -4.04
N PHE A 43 -2.89 -3.96 -4.94
CA PHE A 43 -3.44 -3.56 -6.24
C PHE A 43 -3.43 -4.71 -7.24
N THR A 44 -2.31 -5.42 -7.39
CA THR A 44 -2.12 -6.39 -8.50
C THR A 44 -2.56 -7.81 -8.18
N VAL A 45 -2.73 -8.17 -6.90
CA VAL A 45 -3.10 -9.54 -6.49
C VAL A 45 -4.36 -9.56 -5.62
N TYR A 46 -4.39 -8.79 -4.52
CA TYR A 46 -5.47 -8.91 -3.54
C TYR A 46 -6.77 -8.34 -4.10
N PHE A 47 -6.68 -7.16 -4.73
CA PHE A 47 -7.83 -6.51 -5.35
C PHE A 47 -8.48 -7.40 -6.43
N PRO A 48 -7.78 -7.94 -7.45
CA PRO A 48 -8.40 -8.81 -8.45
C PRO A 48 -9.07 -10.05 -7.86
N ILE A 49 -8.44 -10.71 -6.88
CA ILE A 49 -9.01 -11.90 -6.21
C ILE A 49 -10.30 -11.54 -5.50
N ILE A 50 -10.25 -10.53 -4.63
CA ILE A 50 -11.40 -10.16 -3.80
C ILE A 50 -12.50 -9.56 -4.66
N PHE A 51 -12.17 -8.78 -5.69
CA PHE A 51 -13.15 -8.23 -6.62
C PHE A 51 -13.89 -9.33 -7.39
N ALA A 52 -13.19 -10.35 -7.89
CA ALA A 52 -13.83 -11.47 -8.57
C ALA A 52 -14.76 -12.27 -7.65
N LEU A 53 -14.37 -12.49 -6.39
CA LEU A 53 -15.17 -13.21 -5.39
C LEU A 53 -16.35 -12.35 -4.90
N GLN A 54 -16.12 -11.07 -4.65
CA GLN A 54 -17.11 -10.12 -4.21
C GLN A 54 -16.70 -8.68 -4.59
N TRP A 55 -17.28 -8.18 -5.69
CA TRP A 55 -16.90 -6.91 -6.30
C TRP A 55 -16.92 -5.72 -5.33
N ALA A 56 -17.93 -5.62 -4.46
CA ALA A 56 -18.09 -4.48 -3.56
C ALA A 56 -17.02 -4.47 -2.47
N ILE A 57 -16.58 -5.63 -1.99
CA ILE A 57 -15.45 -5.74 -1.05
C ILE A 57 -14.14 -5.43 -1.78
N GLY A 58 -13.95 -5.92 -3.01
CA GLY A 58 -12.76 -5.60 -3.81
C GLY A 58 -12.62 -4.10 -4.06
N VAL A 59 -13.72 -3.45 -4.44
CA VAL A 59 -13.78 -1.98 -4.58
C VAL A 59 -13.47 -1.30 -3.26
N LYS A 60 -14.04 -1.76 -2.14
CA LYS A 60 -13.74 -1.22 -0.81
C LYS A 60 -12.28 -1.36 -0.43
N LEU A 61 -11.64 -2.49 -0.74
CA LEU A 61 -10.22 -2.70 -0.52
C LEU A 61 -9.40 -1.69 -1.33
N LEU A 62 -9.62 -1.61 -2.64
CA LEU A 62 -8.88 -0.70 -3.51
C LEU A 62 -9.07 0.76 -3.11
N GLY A 63 -10.31 1.18 -2.85
CA GLY A 63 -10.62 2.53 -2.38
C GLY A 63 -9.97 2.86 -1.03
N THR A 64 -9.95 1.90 -0.10
CA THR A 64 -9.26 2.06 1.19
C THR A 64 -7.78 2.30 0.99
N ILE A 65 -7.13 1.52 0.13
CA ILE A 65 -5.68 1.59 -0.08
C ILE A 65 -5.28 2.87 -0.82
N ILE A 66 -6.09 3.32 -1.77
CA ILE A 66 -5.91 4.63 -2.41
C ILE A 66 -5.89 5.75 -1.36
N VAL A 67 -6.86 5.77 -0.44
CA VAL A 67 -6.92 6.78 0.63
C VAL A 67 -5.75 6.64 1.60
N VAL A 68 -5.36 5.40 1.94
CA VAL A 68 -4.23 5.13 2.83
C VAL A 68 -2.90 5.59 2.24
N GLU A 69 -2.61 5.28 0.98
CA GLU A 69 -1.37 5.70 0.34
C GLU A 69 -1.31 7.20 0.13
N TRP A 70 -2.42 7.83 -0.24
CA TRP A 70 -2.54 9.28 -0.32
C TRP A 70 -2.24 9.92 1.04
N LEU A 71 -2.93 9.49 2.11
CA LEU A 71 -2.72 10.03 3.45
C LEU A 71 -1.30 9.76 3.95
N ASN A 72 -0.74 8.57 3.70
CA ASN A 72 0.64 8.24 4.03
C ASN A 72 1.61 9.22 3.38
N GLN A 73 1.42 9.51 2.08
CA GLN A 73 2.31 10.41 1.34
C GLN A 73 2.22 11.85 1.83
N VAL A 74 1.00 12.35 2.08
CA VAL A 74 0.79 13.70 2.64
C VAL A 74 1.44 13.80 4.03
N LEU A 75 1.21 12.83 4.91
CA LEU A 75 1.80 12.84 6.25
C LEU A 75 3.32 12.70 6.21
N LYS A 76 3.89 11.88 5.32
CA LYS A 76 5.34 11.79 5.09
C LYS A 76 5.97 13.13 4.79
N TRP A 77 5.34 13.89 3.90
CA TRP A 77 5.76 15.24 3.59
C TRP A 77 5.60 16.19 4.77
N LEU A 78 4.49 16.15 5.50
CA LEU A 78 4.29 17.09 6.61
C LEU A 78 5.20 16.80 7.80
N MET A 79 5.41 15.52 8.14
CA MET A 79 6.11 15.09 9.36
C MET A 79 7.64 15.05 9.22
N HIS A 80 8.20 15.02 8.01
CA HIS A 80 9.66 15.03 7.78
C HIS A 80 10.44 14.00 8.62
N GLY A 81 9.90 12.79 8.79
CA GLY A 81 10.54 11.79 9.64
C GLY A 81 11.80 11.16 9.03
N ASP A 82 12.85 11.03 9.84
CA ASP A 82 14.08 10.32 9.48
C ASP A 82 13.90 8.82 9.33
N ARG A 83 14.91 8.14 8.75
CA ARG A 83 15.05 6.68 8.77
C ARG A 83 16.15 6.26 9.72
N PRO A 84 16.10 5.02 10.26
CA PRO A 84 17.12 4.53 11.18
C PRO A 84 18.56 4.73 10.68
N TYR A 85 18.85 4.29 9.46
CA TYR A 85 20.20 4.39 8.90
C TYR A 85 20.63 5.82 8.57
N TRP A 86 19.71 6.73 8.22
CA TRP A 86 20.05 8.16 8.07
C TRP A 86 20.44 8.76 9.40
N TRP A 87 19.60 8.51 10.40
CA TRP A 87 19.71 9.15 11.70
C TRP A 87 20.99 8.73 12.43
N VAL A 88 21.35 7.43 12.41
CA VAL A 88 22.59 6.94 13.04
C VAL A 88 23.80 7.68 12.47
N HIS A 89 23.93 7.74 11.14
CA HIS A 89 25.08 8.38 10.51
C HIS A 89 25.11 9.91 10.66
N GLU A 90 23.96 10.59 10.63
CA GLU A 90 23.91 12.04 10.90
C GLU A 90 24.35 12.35 12.34
N VAL A 91 23.98 11.50 13.32
CA VAL A 91 24.42 11.65 14.72
C VAL A 91 25.91 11.37 14.86
N GLU A 92 26.43 10.30 14.25
CA GLU A 92 27.88 10.01 14.24
C GLU A 92 28.70 11.19 13.72
N VAL A 93 28.27 11.81 12.62
CA VAL A 93 28.93 13.00 12.05
C VAL A 93 28.76 14.22 12.97
N ALA A 94 27.58 14.46 13.51
CA ALA A 94 27.31 15.62 14.35
C ALA A 94 28.12 15.64 15.65
N TYR A 95 28.36 14.46 16.25
CA TYR A 95 29.06 14.33 17.53
C TYR A 95 30.50 13.81 17.40
N ASN A 96 30.98 13.57 16.16
CA ASN A 96 32.31 13.05 15.85
C ASN A 96 32.68 11.82 16.71
N SER A 97 31.72 10.92 16.90
CA SER A 97 31.87 9.75 17.77
C SER A 97 31.02 8.58 17.28
N THR A 98 31.68 7.46 17.01
CA THR A 98 31.06 6.18 16.66
C THR A 98 30.74 5.31 17.87
N SER A 99 31.23 5.66 19.07
CA SER A 99 31.14 4.81 20.26
C SER A 99 29.83 4.95 21.05
N LEU A 100 28.91 5.81 20.59
CA LEU A 100 27.68 6.13 21.31
C LEU A 100 26.43 5.41 20.78
N LEU A 101 26.50 4.79 19.60
CA LEU A 101 25.33 4.19 18.95
C LEU A 101 25.54 2.72 18.61
N PRO A 102 24.51 1.86 18.76
CA PRO A 102 24.58 0.48 18.29
C PRO A 102 24.77 0.40 16.78
N GLU A 103 25.54 -0.60 16.34
CA GLU A 103 25.66 -0.92 14.92
C GLU A 103 24.34 -1.49 14.38
N ILE A 104 23.92 -1.00 13.22
CA ILE A 104 22.78 -1.51 12.47
C ILE A 104 23.18 -1.77 11.01
N PHE A 105 22.67 -2.87 10.46
CA PHE A 105 23.00 -3.30 9.10
C PHE A 105 22.02 -2.75 8.06
N GLN A 106 22.55 -2.40 6.88
CA GLN A 106 21.77 -2.06 5.69
C GLN A 106 21.70 -3.26 4.73
N TYR A 107 20.54 -3.42 4.10
CA TYR A 107 20.22 -4.45 3.12
C TYR A 107 19.71 -3.83 1.82
N ARG A 108 19.50 -4.65 0.79
CA ARG A 108 19.07 -4.19 -0.53
C ARG A 108 17.77 -3.34 -0.50
N SER A 109 16.83 -3.64 0.40
CA SER A 109 15.56 -2.91 0.51
C SER A 109 15.57 -1.80 1.58
N THR A 110 16.73 -1.49 2.17
CA THR A 110 16.84 -0.42 3.19
C THR A 110 16.70 0.97 2.59
N CYS A 111 17.27 1.18 1.39
CA CYS A 111 17.47 2.49 0.80
C CYS A 111 16.25 3.08 0.07
N GLU A 112 15.13 3.15 0.76
CA GLU A 112 13.94 3.84 0.26
C GLU A 112 14.12 5.36 0.26
N THR A 113 13.55 6.03 -0.75
CA THR A 113 13.77 7.46 -1.03
C THR A 113 12.72 8.40 -0.44
N GLY A 114 11.59 7.89 0.05
CA GLY A 114 10.58 8.70 0.75
C GLY A 114 10.87 8.88 2.24
N PRO A 115 10.27 9.89 2.91
CA PRO A 115 10.39 10.08 4.37
C PRO A 115 9.94 8.86 5.18
N GLY A 116 10.49 8.69 6.39
CA GLY A 116 10.27 7.50 7.22
C GLY A 116 8.94 7.45 7.97
N MET A 117 8.28 8.60 8.21
CA MET A 117 7.11 8.67 9.10
C MET A 117 5.83 9.12 8.36
N PRO A 118 4.70 8.37 8.43
CA PRO A 118 4.55 7.03 9.00
C PRO A 118 5.01 5.92 8.03
N SER A 119 5.25 4.72 8.56
CA SER A 119 5.62 3.55 7.76
C SER A 119 4.53 3.18 6.75
N GLY A 120 4.86 3.24 5.45
CA GLY A 120 3.93 2.97 4.37
C GLY A 120 3.49 1.51 4.31
N HIS A 121 4.45 0.58 4.47
CA HIS A 121 4.18 -0.86 4.52
C HIS A 121 3.25 -1.21 5.69
N SER A 122 3.56 -0.72 6.90
CA SER A 122 2.73 -0.97 8.09
C SER A 122 1.30 -0.43 7.89
N MET A 123 1.18 0.80 7.37
CA MET A 123 -0.12 1.46 7.19
C MET A 123 -0.98 0.80 6.11
N ALA A 124 -0.41 0.48 4.94
CA ALA A 124 -1.15 -0.16 3.86
C ALA A 124 -1.55 -1.60 4.21
N MET A 125 -0.65 -2.37 4.82
CA MET A 125 -0.92 -3.77 5.15
C MET A 125 -1.87 -3.93 6.33
N SER A 126 -1.83 -3.03 7.32
CA SER A 126 -2.83 -3.02 8.38
C SER A 126 -4.21 -2.69 7.83
N ALA A 127 -4.32 -1.74 6.91
CA ALA A 127 -5.57 -1.39 6.26
C ALA A 127 -6.11 -2.54 5.39
N ALA A 128 -5.27 -3.12 4.52
CA ALA A 128 -5.66 -4.19 3.62
C ALA A 128 -6.16 -5.42 4.39
N TRP A 129 -5.39 -5.89 5.37
CA TRP A 129 -5.76 -7.07 6.15
C TRP A 129 -6.91 -6.80 7.11
N TYR A 130 -7.10 -5.56 7.58
CA TYR A 130 -8.33 -5.19 8.31
C TYR A 130 -9.56 -5.38 7.43
N VAL A 131 -9.54 -4.88 6.19
CA VAL A 131 -10.64 -5.07 5.23
C VAL A 131 -10.89 -6.56 4.96
N VAL A 132 -9.83 -7.34 4.73
CA VAL A 132 -9.93 -8.79 4.50
C VAL A 132 -10.59 -9.49 5.70
N VAL A 133 -10.06 -9.30 6.91
CA VAL A 133 -10.56 -9.94 8.13
C VAL A 133 -11.99 -9.51 8.43
N GLN A 134 -12.26 -8.21 8.43
CA GLN A 134 -13.59 -7.68 8.72
C GLN A 134 -14.62 -8.17 7.70
N SER A 135 -14.25 -8.22 6.42
CA SER A 135 -15.13 -8.73 5.37
C SER A 135 -15.42 -10.22 5.48
N PHE A 136 -14.42 -11.02 5.86
CA PHE A 136 -14.61 -12.45 6.11
C PHE A 136 -15.53 -12.68 7.33
N ILE A 137 -15.35 -11.90 8.40
CA ILE A 137 -16.24 -11.93 9.57
C ILE A 137 -17.68 -11.62 9.16
N ASP A 138 -17.89 -10.53 8.41
CA ASP A 138 -19.23 -10.06 8.05
C ASP A 138 -19.94 -10.96 7.04
N ARG A 139 -19.22 -11.56 6.09
CA ARG A 139 -19.81 -12.35 5.01
C ARG A 139 -19.83 -13.85 5.26
N VAL A 140 -18.90 -14.37 6.05
CA VAL A 140 -18.73 -15.81 6.26
C VAL A 140 -19.10 -16.19 7.68
N VAL A 141 -18.46 -15.58 8.68
CA VAL A 141 -18.59 -16.03 10.08
C VAL A 141 -19.96 -15.66 10.66
N LYS A 142 -20.36 -14.38 10.59
CA LYS A 142 -21.64 -13.92 11.17
C LYS A 142 -22.86 -14.62 10.57
N PRO A 143 -22.99 -14.78 9.24
CA PRO A 143 -24.16 -15.43 8.62
C PRO A 143 -24.15 -16.95 8.71
N SER A 144 -23.04 -17.58 9.14
CA SER A 144 -22.95 -19.04 9.25
C SER A 144 -23.93 -19.63 10.28
N LYS A 145 -24.23 -20.92 10.13
CA LYS A 145 -25.04 -21.71 11.09
C LYS A 145 -24.23 -22.24 12.29
N MET A 146 -23.00 -21.74 12.50
CA MET A 146 -22.13 -22.17 13.60
C MET A 146 -22.73 -21.78 14.98
N SER A 147 -22.37 -22.52 16.03
CA SER A 147 -22.71 -22.15 17.42
C SER A 147 -22.09 -20.79 17.80
N SER A 148 -22.67 -20.12 18.79
CA SER A 148 -22.16 -18.82 19.28
C SER A 148 -20.70 -18.88 19.71
N LEU A 149 -20.32 -19.94 20.43
CA LEU A 149 -18.95 -20.19 20.88
C LEU A 149 -18.00 -20.32 19.68
N LEU A 150 -18.35 -21.11 18.67
CA LEU A 150 -17.49 -21.31 17.50
C LEU A 150 -17.36 -20.03 16.65
N LYS A 151 -18.42 -19.22 16.56
CA LYS A 151 -18.35 -17.89 15.93
C LYS A 151 -17.36 -16.98 16.65
N GLN A 152 -17.43 -16.92 17.99
CA GLN A 152 -16.52 -16.11 18.79
C GLN A 152 -15.06 -16.57 18.64
N GLN A 153 -14.81 -17.88 18.73
CA GLN A 153 -13.48 -18.45 18.51
C GLN A 153 -12.95 -18.16 17.10
N SER A 154 -13.80 -18.26 16.08
CA SER A 154 -13.43 -17.93 14.69
C SER A 154 -13.04 -16.46 14.55
N ILE A 155 -13.79 -15.54 15.15
CA ILE A 155 -13.48 -14.10 15.16
C ILE A 155 -12.14 -13.84 15.87
N GLN A 156 -11.93 -14.46 17.04
CA GLN A 156 -10.68 -14.33 17.79
C GLN A 156 -9.49 -14.85 16.99
N LEU A 157 -9.63 -15.99 16.31
CA LEU A 157 -8.58 -16.56 15.47
C LEU A 157 -8.22 -15.64 14.30
N LEU A 158 -9.21 -15.03 13.64
CA LEU A 158 -8.97 -14.10 12.53
C LEU A 158 -8.23 -12.84 12.98
N TRP A 159 -8.60 -12.28 14.13
CA TRP A 159 -7.88 -11.13 14.69
C TRP A 159 -6.49 -11.51 15.22
N ALA A 160 -6.32 -12.71 15.77
CA ALA A 160 -5.00 -13.21 16.14
C ALA A 160 -4.09 -13.35 14.91
N ALA A 161 -4.61 -13.90 13.80
CA ALA A 161 -3.88 -13.97 12.53
C ALA A 161 -3.52 -12.56 11.99
N PHE A 162 -4.44 -11.60 12.09
CA PHE A 162 -4.14 -10.20 11.77
C PHE A 162 -2.96 -9.67 12.58
N VAL A 163 -2.96 -9.85 13.91
CA VAL A 163 -1.87 -9.39 14.78
C VAL A 163 -0.55 -10.03 14.39
N VAL A 164 -0.51 -11.35 14.17
CA VAL A 164 0.71 -12.06 13.74
C VAL A 164 1.24 -11.48 12.43
N ILE A 165 0.38 -11.26 11.43
CA ILE A 165 0.79 -10.67 10.15
C ILE A 165 1.35 -9.26 10.35
N GLN A 166 0.69 -8.42 11.14
CA GLN A 166 1.20 -7.05 11.39
C GLN A 166 2.52 -7.06 12.15
N THR A 167 2.68 -7.94 13.13
CA THR A 167 3.96 -8.11 13.83
C THR A 167 5.06 -8.51 12.85
N LEU A 168 4.82 -9.48 11.96
CA LEU A 168 5.79 -9.88 10.93
C LEU A 168 6.16 -8.71 10.00
N VAL A 169 5.17 -7.95 9.54
CA VAL A 169 5.41 -6.75 8.72
C VAL A 169 6.27 -5.76 9.49
N VAL A 170 5.88 -5.35 10.71
CA VAL A 170 6.63 -4.38 11.51
C VAL A 170 8.06 -4.83 11.78
N MET A 171 8.24 -6.09 12.18
CA MET A 171 9.56 -6.67 12.43
C MET A 171 10.40 -6.69 11.16
N SER A 172 9.84 -7.03 10.00
CA SER A 172 10.57 -6.97 8.73
C SER A 172 11.07 -5.57 8.41
N ARG A 173 10.25 -4.53 8.64
CA ARG A 173 10.60 -3.13 8.35
C ARG A 173 11.65 -2.57 9.31
N MET A 174 11.64 -3.05 10.55
CA MET A 174 12.67 -2.74 11.54
C MET A 174 13.97 -3.49 11.24
N TYR A 175 13.90 -4.79 10.94
CA TYR A 175 15.06 -5.62 10.65
C TYR A 175 15.86 -5.08 9.47
N ILE A 176 15.19 -4.63 8.40
CA ILE A 176 15.87 -4.01 7.25
C ILE A 176 16.28 -2.54 7.50
N ALA A 177 16.17 -2.04 8.72
CA ALA A 177 16.50 -0.66 9.11
C ALA A 177 15.76 0.43 8.30
N ALA A 178 14.60 0.13 7.71
CA ALA A 178 13.85 1.07 6.90
C ALA A 178 12.94 1.98 7.73
N HIS A 179 12.47 1.52 8.89
CA HIS A 179 11.57 2.25 9.78
C HIS A 179 11.86 2.02 11.26
N PHE A 180 11.60 3.06 12.05
CA PHE A 180 11.58 2.97 13.50
C PHE A 180 10.27 2.34 14.04
N PRO A 181 10.28 1.77 15.26
CA PRO A 181 9.08 1.17 15.87
C PRO A 181 7.88 2.11 15.95
N HIS A 182 8.08 3.36 16.38
CA HIS A 182 7.00 4.35 16.51
C HIS A 182 6.39 4.74 15.15
N GLN A 183 7.19 4.74 14.07
CA GLN A 183 6.71 4.99 12.70
C GLN A 183 5.82 3.85 12.20
N CYS A 184 6.20 2.62 12.54
CA CYS A 184 5.41 1.43 12.29
C CYS A 184 4.12 1.40 13.10
N ALA A 185 4.16 1.76 14.38
CA ALA A 185 2.99 1.84 15.26
C ALA A 185 1.98 2.90 14.78
N LEU A 186 2.46 4.10 14.44
CA LEU A 186 1.62 5.16 13.87
C LEU A 186 1.00 4.72 12.53
N GLY A 187 1.79 4.08 11.66
CA GLY A 187 1.29 3.50 10.42
C GLY A 187 0.16 2.49 10.67
N LEU A 188 0.37 1.53 11.58
CA LEU A 188 -0.63 0.53 11.93
C LEU A 188 -1.93 1.18 12.39
N PHE A 189 -1.84 2.12 13.35
CA PHE A 189 -3.00 2.84 13.89
C PHE A 189 -3.77 3.60 12.82
N LEU A 190 -3.09 4.38 11.98
CA LEU A 190 -3.73 5.14 10.91
C LEU A 190 -4.36 4.23 9.87
N GLY A 191 -3.69 3.14 9.50
CA GLY A 191 -4.21 2.17 8.52
C GLY A 191 -5.49 1.50 8.98
N VAL A 192 -5.54 1.03 10.24
CA VAL A 192 -6.76 0.47 10.83
C VAL A 192 -7.87 1.52 10.93
N SER A 193 -7.53 2.75 11.31
CA SER A 193 -8.50 3.84 11.46
C SER A 193 -9.15 4.21 10.12
N VAL A 194 -8.34 4.38 9.06
CA VAL A 194 -8.84 4.67 7.71
C VAL A 194 -9.66 3.49 7.18
N ALA A 195 -9.16 2.26 7.34
CA ALA A 195 -9.88 1.07 6.90
C ALA A 195 -11.24 0.93 7.59
N HIS A 196 -11.32 1.15 8.90
CA HIS A 196 -12.57 1.12 9.64
C HIS A 196 -13.59 2.12 9.08
N GLN A 197 -13.17 3.36 8.81
CA GLN A 197 -14.04 4.41 8.28
C GLN A 197 -14.50 4.14 6.83
N VAL A 198 -13.56 3.78 5.95
CA VAL A 198 -13.84 3.56 4.52
C VAL A 198 -14.65 2.28 4.30
N TYR A 199 -14.29 1.19 4.98
CA TYR A 199 -15.01 -0.08 4.89
C TYR A 199 -16.40 -0.02 5.54
N GLY A 200 -16.50 0.66 6.70
CA GLY A 200 -17.77 0.84 7.42
C GLY A 200 -18.82 1.62 6.62
N SER A 201 -18.40 2.47 5.69
CA SER A 201 -19.30 3.19 4.79
C SER A 201 -19.50 2.47 3.46
N SER A 202 -20.75 2.33 3.02
CA SER A 202 -21.08 1.88 1.65
C SER A 202 -21.57 3.03 0.76
N LYS A 203 -21.73 4.24 1.30
CA LYS A 203 -22.33 5.38 0.57
C LYS A 203 -21.50 5.81 -0.62
N TRP A 204 -20.18 5.75 -0.50
CA TRP A 204 -19.24 6.20 -1.53
C TRP A 204 -19.20 5.29 -2.76
N LEU A 205 -19.70 4.05 -2.67
CA LEU A 205 -19.82 3.14 -3.81
C LEU A 205 -20.80 3.67 -4.87
N ASN A 206 -21.77 4.48 -4.47
CA ASN A 206 -22.83 5.01 -5.33
C ASN A 206 -22.53 6.44 -5.85
N LEU A 207 -21.29 6.92 -5.73
CA LEU A 207 -20.92 8.24 -6.24
C LEU A 207 -21.07 8.31 -7.76
N LYS A 208 -21.61 9.44 -8.24
CA LYS A 208 -21.74 9.72 -9.68
C LYS A 208 -20.37 10.05 -10.29
N ARG A 209 -20.26 9.96 -11.62
CA ARG A 209 -19.01 10.22 -12.36
C ARG A 209 -18.36 11.57 -12.01
N GLY A 210 -19.15 12.64 -11.97
CA GLY A 210 -18.64 13.96 -11.59
C GLY A 210 -18.09 14.01 -10.15
N GLN A 211 -18.69 13.27 -9.22
CA GLN A 211 -18.21 13.19 -7.83
C GLN A 211 -16.91 12.36 -7.73
N TRP A 212 -16.80 11.27 -8.50
CA TRP A 212 -15.55 10.50 -8.58
C TRP A 212 -14.41 11.31 -9.19
N LEU A 213 -14.68 12.07 -10.26
CA LEU A 213 -13.71 12.99 -10.84
C LEU A 213 -13.28 14.06 -9.84
N LEU A 214 -14.23 14.59 -9.04
CA LEU A 214 -13.91 15.53 -7.98
C LEU A 214 -13.02 14.89 -6.90
N VAL A 215 -13.33 13.67 -6.42
CA VAL A 215 -12.51 12.95 -5.44
C VAL A 215 -11.09 12.73 -5.96
N ALA A 216 -10.93 12.24 -7.19
CA ALA A 216 -9.62 12.03 -7.80
C ALA A 216 -8.85 13.34 -7.97
N SER A 217 -9.54 14.42 -8.37
CA SER A 217 -8.96 15.76 -8.49
C SER A 217 -8.53 16.33 -7.15
N VAL A 218 -9.30 16.11 -6.07
CA VAL A 218 -8.94 16.55 -4.71
C VAL A 218 -7.73 15.79 -4.17
N ILE A 219 -7.65 14.46 -4.41
CA ILE A 219 -6.49 13.65 -4.06
C ILE A 219 -5.23 14.19 -4.75
N LEU A 220 -5.30 14.45 -6.05
CA LEU A 220 -4.18 15.00 -6.82
C LEU A 220 -3.82 16.43 -6.37
N ALA A 221 -4.82 17.31 -6.26
CA ALA A 221 -4.63 18.70 -5.89
C ALA A 221 -4.09 18.87 -4.46
N SER A 222 -4.52 18.04 -3.50
CA SER A 222 -4.01 18.10 -2.13
C SER A 222 -2.54 17.67 -2.03
N ALA A 223 -2.11 16.71 -2.85
CA ALA A 223 -0.70 16.33 -2.92
C ALA A 223 0.16 17.43 -3.56
N ILE A 224 -0.26 17.98 -4.70
CA ILE A 224 0.42 19.12 -5.35
C ILE A 224 0.44 20.34 -4.40
N GLY A 225 -0.67 20.60 -3.70
CA GLY A 225 -0.79 21.66 -2.72
C GLY A 225 0.15 21.46 -1.53
N THR A 226 0.27 20.23 -1.01
CA THR A 226 1.21 19.90 0.07
C THR A 226 2.65 20.13 -0.38
N TYR A 227 3.03 19.63 -1.56
CA TYR A 227 4.36 19.84 -2.13
C TYR A 227 4.68 21.32 -2.30
N SER A 228 3.74 22.09 -2.86
CA SER A 228 3.89 23.54 -3.06
C SER A 228 3.99 24.30 -1.73
N PHE A 229 3.17 23.93 -0.74
CA PHE A 229 3.22 24.49 0.60
C PHE A 229 4.58 24.29 1.28
N LEU A 230 5.17 23.09 1.14
CA LEU A 230 6.51 22.84 1.67
C LEU A 230 7.55 23.75 1.03
N LEU A 231 7.55 23.88 -0.31
CA LEU A 231 8.45 24.79 -1.01
C LEU A 231 8.28 26.24 -0.54
N LEU A 232 7.04 26.72 -0.43
CA LEU A 232 6.74 28.09 0.01
C LEU A 232 7.17 28.35 1.46
N THR A 233 7.16 27.34 2.32
CA THR A 233 7.63 27.43 3.71
C THR A 233 9.12 27.14 3.87
N GLY A 234 9.86 27.01 2.76
CA GLY A 234 11.31 26.78 2.76
C GLY A 234 11.72 25.35 3.11
N ARG A 235 10.78 24.40 3.15
CA ARG A 235 11.04 22.98 3.40
C ARG A 235 11.20 22.24 2.08
N ASN A 236 12.32 21.54 1.89
CA ASN A 236 12.57 20.78 0.66
C ASN A 236 11.80 19.44 0.66
N PRO A 237 10.75 19.25 -0.17
CA PRO A 237 10.01 17.99 -0.22
C PRO A 237 10.83 16.81 -0.77
N ALA A 238 11.95 17.08 -1.45
CA ALA A 238 12.90 16.10 -1.96
C ALA A 238 14.09 15.86 -1.01
N TRP A 239 14.13 16.46 0.20
CA TRP A 239 15.22 16.27 1.16
C TRP A 239 15.51 14.78 1.44
N SER A 240 14.46 13.96 1.54
CA SER A 240 14.57 12.51 1.77
C SER A 240 15.30 11.76 0.65
N ILE A 241 15.18 12.25 -0.60
CA ILE A 241 15.93 11.71 -1.74
C ILE A 241 17.41 11.98 -1.54
N SER A 242 17.78 13.22 -1.19
CA SER A 242 19.17 13.59 -0.91
C SER A 242 19.76 12.78 0.24
N GLN A 243 18.97 12.52 1.30
CA GLN A 243 19.38 11.68 2.43
C GLN A 243 19.63 10.22 1.99
N ALA A 244 18.77 9.65 1.16
CA ALA A 244 18.98 8.32 0.60
C ALA A 244 20.28 8.24 -0.23
N TYR A 245 20.56 9.24 -1.07
CA TYR A 245 21.81 9.29 -1.84
C TYR A 245 23.07 9.47 -0.97
N LYS A 246 22.94 10.18 0.16
CA LYS A 246 24.05 10.44 1.09
C LYS A 246 24.44 9.19 1.89
N TRP A 247 23.44 8.45 2.39
CA TRP A 247 23.66 7.44 3.43
C TRP A 247 23.42 5.99 2.99
N CYS A 248 22.91 5.78 1.78
CA CYS A 248 22.76 4.42 1.27
C CYS A 248 24.12 3.80 0.94
N ALA A 249 24.36 2.58 1.42
CA ALA A 249 25.62 1.87 1.21
C ALA A 249 25.96 1.61 -0.28
N LYS A 250 24.95 1.37 -1.13
CA LYS A 250 25.13 1.16 -2.57
C LYS A 250 24.06 1.88 -3.38
N ARG A 251 24.47 2.57 -4.45
CA ARG A 251 23.52 3.26 -5.35
C ARG A 251 22.46 2.34 -5.96
N GLU A 252 22.79 1.06 -6.17
CA GLU A 252 21.85 0.06 -6.71
C GLU A 252 20.69 -0.29 -5.78
N TYR A 253 20.77 0.06 -4.48
CA TYR A 253 19.67 -0.10 -3.52
C TYR A 253 18.68 1.07 -3.56
N ILE A 254 19.02 2.17 -4.24
CA ILE A 254 18.14 3.32 -4.41
C ILE A 254 17.20 3.05 -5.59
N HIS A 255 15.90 3.02 -5.31
CA HIS A 255 14.89 2.71 -6.32
C HIS A 255 13.94 3.89 -6.57
N VAL A 256 13.73 4.25 -7.84
CA VAL A 256 12.90 5.41 -8.28
C VAL A 256 11.41 5.19 -7.96
N ASP A 257 10.96 3.95 -7.92
CA ASP A 257 9.61 3.52 -7.53
C ASP A 257 9.35 3.64 -6.01
N THR A 258 10.33 4.09 -5.23
CA THR A 258 10.14 4.46 -3.81
C THR A 258 9.99 5.96 -3.61
N THR A 259 10.03 6.74 -4.71
CA THR A 259 9.96 8.20 -4.64
C THR A 259 8.56 8.69 -4.24
N PRO A 260 8.48 9.81 -3.52
CA PRO A 260 7.21 10.47 -3.22
C PRO A 260 6.31 10.71 -4.44
N PHE A 261 6.91 11.11 -5.55
CA PHE A 261 6.18 11.45 -6.78
C PHE A 261 5.68 10.21 -7.53
N TYR A 262 6.41 9.09 -7.46
CA TYR A 262 5.90 7.82 -7.96
C TYR A 262 4.65 7.38 -7.18
N SER A 263 4.69 7.46 -5.83
CA SER A 263 3.52 7.13 -5.00
C SER A 263 2.30 7.98 -5.40
N LEU A 264 2.50 9.29 -5.60
CA LEU A 264 1.47 10.21 -6.09
C LEU A 264 0.83 9.76 -7.39
N THR A 265 1.68 9.41 -8.36
CA THR A 265 1.29 8.94 -9.68
C THR A 265 0.42 7.70 -9.57
N ARG A 266 0.83 6.73 -8.74
CA ARG A 266 0.13 5.46 -8.53
C ARG A 266 -1.26 5.63 -7.95
N TYR A 267 -1.40 6.23 -6.76
CA TYR A 267 -2.71 6.31 -6.10
C TYR A 267 -3.66 7.27 -6.82
N SER A 268 -3.16 8.31 -7.48
CA SER A 268 -3.99 9.23 -8.28
C SER A 268 -4.52 8.51 -9.51
N GLY A 269 -3.65 7.83 -10.26
CA GLY A 269 -4.05 7.02 -11.40
C GLY A 269 -5.08 5.97 -10.99
N ALA A 270 -4.84 5.26 -9.88
CA ALA A 270 -5.76 4.26 -9.36
C ALA A 270 -7.12 4.85 -8.94
N ALA A 271 -7.16 6.05 -8.36
CA ALA A 271 -8.40 6.76 -8.05
C ALA A 271 -9.21 7.10 -9.31
N PHE A 272 -8.54 7.60 -10.35
CA PHE A 272 -9.17 7.85 -11.64
C PHE A 272 -9.69 6.56 -12.29
N GLY A 273 -8.87 5.50 -12.34
CA GLY A 273 -9.23 4.20 -12.88
C GLY A 273 -10.42 3.57 -12.15
N LEU A 274 -10.43 3.65 -10.82
CA LEU A 274 -11.54 3.20 -9.97
C LEU A 274 -12.83 3.94 -10.31
N GLY A 275 -12.79 5.28 -10.35
CA GLY A 275 -13.97 6.10 -10.67
C GLY A 275 -14.50 5.87 -12.09
N LEU A 276 -13.61 5.75 -13.07
CA LEU A 276 -13.99 5.43 -14.45
C LEU A 276 -14.59 4.02 -14.57
N GLY A 277 -14.02 3.05 -13.86
CA GLY A 277 -14.50 1.67 -13.83
C GLY A 277 -15.93 1.58 -13.29
N LEU A 278 -16.14 2.12 -12.09
CA LEU A 278 -17.43 2.08 -11.39
C LEU A 278 -18.55 2.86 -12.10
N THR A 279 -18.20 3.88 -12.88
CA THR A 279 -19.19 4.70 -13.60
C THR A 279 -19.33 4.35 -15.08
N SER A 280 -18.69 3.27 -15.51
CA SER A 280 -18.78 2.77 -16.88
C SER A 280 -20.11 2.06 -17.16
N THR A 281 -20.54 2.10 -18.41
CA THR A 281 -21.69 1.32 -18.89
C THR A 281 -21.44 -0.18 -18.84
N TYR A 282 -20.18 -0.62 -18.92
CA TYR A 282 -19.79 -2.02 -18.80
C TYR A 282 -20.01 -2.54 -17.38
N PHE A 283 -19.54 -1.80 -16.38
CA PHE A 283 -19.72 -2.17 -14.97
C PHE A 283 -21.19 -2.21 -14.56
N SER A 284 -21.98 -1.21 -14.99
CA SER A 284 -23.42 -1.17 -14.68
C SER A 284 -24.20 -2.40 -15.22
N GLN A 285 -23.73 -3.00 -16.32
CA GLN A 285 -24.33 -4.23 -16.84
C GLN A 285 -23.93 -5.46 -16.01
N THR A 286 -22.74 -5.48 -15.42
CA THR A 286 -22.21 -6.64 -14.68
C THR A 286 -22.52 -6.60 -13.19
N GLU A 287 -22.63 -5.43 -12.57
CA GLU A 287 -22.83 -5.27 -11.11
C GLU A 287 -24.12 -5.94 -10.62
N ARG A 288 -25.13 -6.03 -11.50
CA ARG A 288 -26.45 -6.62 -11.24
C ARG A 288 -26.53 -8.10 -11.59
N THR A 289 -25.49 -8.66 -12.19
CA THR A 289 -25.48 -10.03 -12.67
C THR A 289 -24.81 -10.94 -11.66
N SER A 290 -25.49 -12.03 -11.30
CA SER A 290 -24.90 -13.10 -10.50
C SER A 290 -24.04 -13.99 -11.39
N PHE A 291 -22.72 -13.97 -11.18
CA PHE A 291 -21.79 -14.80 -11.94
C PHE A 291 -21.82 -16.25 -11.47
N THR A 292 -21.74 -17.19 -12.41
CA THR A 292 -21.52 -18.61 -12.11
C THR A 292 -20.11 -18.83 -11.57
N ARG A 293 -19.86 -19.98 -10.92
CA ARG A 293 -18.52 -20.33 -10.41
C ARG A 293 -17.44 -20.28 -11.50
N VAL A 294 -17.78 -20.73 -12.72
CA VAL A 294 -16.87 -20.69 -13.86
C VAL A 294 -16.55 -19.26 -14.27
N GLN A 295 -17.55 -18.38 -14.34
CA GLN A 295 -17.36 -16.96 -14.66
C GLN A 295 -16.57 -16.22 -13.56
N THR A 296 -16.85 -16.51 -12.29
CA THR A 296 -16.06 -15.98 -11.17
C THR A 296 -14.60 -16.41 -11.28
N MET A 297 -14.34 -17.69 -11.56
CA MET A 297 -12.97 -18.18 -11.74
C MET A 297 -12.28 -17.58 -12.97
N ALA A 298 -12.98 -17.45 -14.09
CA ALA A 298 -12.45 -16.79 -15.28
C ALA A 298 -12.10 -15.32 -15.00
N THR A 299 -12.98 -14.60 -14.29
CA THR A 299 -12.75 -13.20 -13.87
C THR A 299 -11.53 -13.09 -12.96
N LEU A 300 -11.40 -14.01 -11.99
CA LEU A 300 -10.25 -14.07 -11.07
C LEU A 300 -8.94 -14.30 -11.85
N VAL A 301 -8.89 -15.32 -12.71
CA VAL A 301 -7.69 -15.64 -13.48
C VAL A 301 -7.30 -14.51 -14.41
N LEU A 302 -8.26 -13.95 -15.16
CA LEU A 302 -7.99 -12.80 -16.04
C LEU A 302 -7.55 -11.57 -15.26
N GLY A 303 -8.12 -11.32 -14.07
CA GLY A 303 -7.70 -10.25 -13.18
C GLY A 303 -6.27 -10.42 -12.67
N LEU A 304 -5.86 -11.64 -12.30
CA LEU A 304 -4.48 -11.95 -11.90
C LEU A 304 -3.49 -11.87 -13.07
N VAL A 305 -3.88 -12.34 -14.26
CA VAL A 305 -3.07 -12.20 -15.48
C VAL A 305 -2.87 -10.72 -15.80
N LEU A 306 -3.92 -9.90 -15.67
CA LEU A 306 -3.83 -8.46 -15.85
C LEU A 306 -2.92 -7.81 -14.79
N GLY A 307 -3.00 -8.24 -13.53
CA GLY A 307 -2.13 -7.77 -12.45
C GLY A 307 -0.66 -8.10 -12.70
N TYR A 308 -0.37 -9.33 -13.12
CA TYR A 308 0.97 -9.74 -13.54
C TYR A 308 1.47 -8.95 -14.75
N GLY A 309 0.60 -8.73 -15.75
CA GLY A 309 0.89 -7.89 -16.90
C GLY A 309 1.21 -6.44 -16.52
N ALA A 310 0.52 -5.88 -15.53
CA ALA A 310 0.80 -4.55 -15.00
C ALA A 310 2.19 -4.48 -14.32
N GLU A 311 2.58 -5.50 -13.56
CA GLU A 311 3.94 -5.57 -12.99
C GLU A 311 5.02 -5.67 -14.09
N LEU A 312 4.78 -6.47 -15.13
CA LEU A 312 5.70 -6.54 -16.28
C LEU A 312 5.81 -5.20 -17.01
N ALA A 313 4.67 -4.52 -17.20
CA ALA A 313 4.64 -3.19 -17.80
C ALA A 313 5.43 -2.18 -16.95
N HIS A 314 5.22 -2.16 -15.63
CA HIS A 314 5.98 -1.32 -14.70
C HIS A 314 7.50 -1.53 -14.83
N VAL A 315 7.94 -2.79 -14.88
CA VAL A 315 9.38 -3.11 -15.06
C VAL A 315 9.90 -2.62 -16.42
N ALA A 316 9.08 -2.69 -17.46
CA ALA A 316 9.44 -2.29 -18.82
C ALA A 316 9.40 -0.79 -19.08
N ILE A 317 8.72 0.02 -18.26
CA ILE A 317 8.64 1.47 -18.45
C ILE A 317 10.06 2.09 -18.32
N PRO A 318 10.53 2.85 -19.32
CA PRO A 318 11.85 3.47 -19.27
C PRO A 318 11.99 4.45 -18.10
N LYS A 319 13.05 4.28 -17.31
CA LYS A 319 13.37 5.13 -16.13
C LYS A 319 14.35 6.27 -16.44
N THR A 320 14.71 6.46 -17.70
CA THR A 320 15.72 7.44 -18.14
C THR A 320 15.20 8.88 -18.19
N ASN A 321 13.91 9.05 -18.47
CA ASN A 321 13.25 10.36 -18.47
C ASN A 321 12.12 10.33 -17.44
N GLU A 322 12.26 11.11 -16.37
CA GLU A 322 11.33 11.14 -15.24
C GLU A 322 9.90 11.50 -15.66
N SER A 323 9.73 12.50 -16.54
CA SER A 323 8.40 12.92 -17.00
C SER A 323 7.69 11.82 -17.79
N VAL A 324 8.44 11.12 -18.66
CA VAL A 324 7.91 9.98 -19.43
C VAL A 324 7.57 8.82 -18.49
N PHE A 325 8.46 8.49 -17.55
CA PHE A 325 8.24 7.45 -16.54
C PHE A 325 6.95 7.70 -15.77
N TYR A 326 6.80 8.87 -15.15
CA TYR A 326 5.61 9.19 -14.34
C TYR A 326 4.33 9.29 -15.18
N THR A 327 4.40 9.76 -16.42
CA THR A 327 3.22 9.78 -17.30
C THR A 327 2.74 8.38 -17.64
N LEU A 328 3.67 7.48 -17.99
CA LEU A 328 3.33 6.09 -18.32
C LEU A 328 2.83 5.33 -17.09
N GLU A 329 3.46 5.54 -15.93
CA GLU A 329 3.00 4.98 -14.65
C GLU A 329 1.60 5.48 -14.27
N PHE A 330 1.30 6.76 -14.50
CA PHE A 330 -0.03 7.30 -14.26
C PHE A 330 -1.06 6.55 -15.12
N LEU A 331 -0.78 6.45 -16.43
CA LEU A 331 -1.66 5.79 -17.37
C LEU A 331 -1.84 4.30 -17.04
N LEU A 332 -0.77 3.60 -16.69
CA LEU A 332 -0.83 2.21 -16.25
C LEU A 332 -1.78 2.06 -15.06
N ASN A 333 -1.64 2.93 -14.05
CA ASN A 333 -2.47 2.91 -12.85
C ASN A 333 -3.91 3.41 -13.06
N VAL A 334 -4.21 4.12 -14.16
CA VAL A 334 -5.60 4.39 -14.60
C VAL A 334 -6.19 3.18 -15.33
N VAL A 335 -5.45 2.64 -16.28
CA VAL A 335 -5.90 1.59 -17.19
C VAL A 335 -6.12 0.29 -16.44
N PHE A 336 -5.21 -0.12 -15.56
CA PHE A 336 -5.30 -1.38 -14.83
C PHE A 336 -6.61 -1.52 -14.03
N PRO A 337 -6.97 -0.60 -13.10
CA PRO A 337 -8.22 -0.71 -12.35
C PRO A 337 -9.45 -0.58 -13.25
N TYR A 338 -9.42 0.26 -14.28
CA TYR A 338 -10.53 0.38 -15.23
C TYR A 338 -10.82 -0.96 -15.93
N ILE A 339 -9.80 -1.60 -16.49
CA ILE A 339 -9.94 -2.89 -17.17
C ILE A 339 -10.41 -3.96 -16.19
N ALA A 340 -9.82 -4.03 -15.00
CA ALA A 340 -10.15 -5.03 -13.98
C ALA A 340 -11.62 -4.90 -13.49
N ILE A 341 -12.11 -3.68 -13.30
CA ILE A 341 -13.46 -3.42 -12.78
C ILE A 341 -14.52 -3.56 -13.87
N ALA A 342 -14.27 -2.98 -15.05
CA ALA A 342 -15.29 -2.78 -16.07
C ALA A 342 -15.20 -3.82 -17.19
N LEU A 343 -14.03 -3.99 -17.80
CA LEU A 343 -13.90 -4.77 -19.03
C LEU A 343 -13.81 -6.27 -18.79
N VAL A 344 -12.99 -6.72 -17.83
CA VAL A 344 -12.81 -8.15 -17.55
C VAL A 344 -14.13 -8.84 -17.21
N PRO A 345 -14.94 -8.36 -16.24
CA PRO A 345 -16.22 -8.99 -15.94
C PRO A 345 -17.19 -8.95 -17.12
N TYR A 346 -17.18 -7.85 -17.88
CA TYR A 346 -18.07 -7.66 -19.03
C TYR A 346 -17.77 -8.66 -20.16
N VAL A 347 -16.49 -8.83 -20.51
CA VAL A 347 -16.04 -9.79 -21.53
C VAL A 347 -16.38 -11.22 -21.11
N VAL A 348 -16.17 -11.57 -19.83
CA VAL A 348 -16.53 -12.90 -19.30
C VAL A 348 -18.04 -13.15 -19.41
N MET A 349 -18.85 -12.16 -19.03
CA MET A 349 -20.31 -12.24 -19.13
C MET A 349 -20.77 -12.44 -20.59
N LYS A 350 -20.27 -11.61 -21.52
CA LYS A 350 -20.62 -11.65 -22.95
C LYS A 350 -20.22 -12.98 -23.61
N SER A 351 -18.99 -13.43 -23.40
CA SER A 351 -18.46 -14.67 -23.97
C SER A 351 -19.24 -15.91 -23.51
N SER A 352 -19.88 -15.83 -22.33
CA SER A 352 -20.73 -16.90 -21.82
C SER A 352 -22.12 -16.90 -22.46
N VAL A 353 -22.69 -15.71 -22.76
CA VAL A 353 -24.00 -15.58 -23.41
C VAL A 353 -23.96 -16.02 -24.86
N GLU A 354 -22.87 -15.72 -25.59
CA GLU A 354 -22.71 -16.13 -26.98
C GLU A 354 -22.62 -17.65 -27.12
N LYS A 355 -21.94 -18.34 -26.18
CA LYS A 355 -21.92 -19.81 -26.14
C LYS A 355 -23.29 -20.46 -25.91
N VAL A 356 -24.22 -19.78 -25.23
CA VAL A 356 -25.58 -20.32 -25.03
C VAL A 356 -26.44 -20.15 -26.28
N LYS A 357 -26.14 -19.18 -27.15
CA LYS A 357 -26.89 -18.96 -28.40
C LYS A 357 -26.38 -19.80 -29.58
N SER A 358 -25.23 -20.46 -29.45
CA SER A 358 -24.61 -21.28 -30.50
C SER A 358 -24.90 -22.78 -30.37
N PHE A 359 -25.74 -23.18 -29.42
CA PHE A 359 -26.35 -24.52 -29.30
C PHE A 359 -27.86 -24.37 -29.50
#